data_AF-A0A536FAK7-F1
#
_entry.id   AF-A0A536FAK7-F1
#
_cell.length_a   1.000
_cell.length_b   1.000
_cell.length_c   1.000
_cell.angle_alpha   90.00
_cell.angle_beta   90.00
_cell.angle_gamma   90.00
#
_symmetry.space_group_name_H-M   'P 1'
#
loop_
_entity.id
_entity.type
_entity.pdbx_description
1 polymer ?
#
loop_
_entity_poly.entity_id
_entity_poly.type
_entity_poly.pdbx_seq_one_letter_code
_entity_poly.pdbx_strand_id
1 'polypeptide(L)'
;MRKLARAGSGLAIAATLILSACGQARHISPAPRTTPTTPTPATMPRTLSVDEAAALIGRTVTGSRPVLLPKAIPVGYIAQVTVSADDFQVTYASVDGSRRILFELGVAQPPPPQPDGTQSYQRFRGVTALYQVDSQSPPTSRRFIDWGEPGMASPNLQIKPEYGVPYFLSTQGFAEAEFWQIANSLGPVAGPSS
;
A
#
# COMPACT_ATOMS: atom_id res chain seq x y z
N MET A 1 -25.32 -33.14 17.96
CA MET A 1 -26.46 -33.88 17.38
C MET A 1 -27.72 -33.62 18.19
N ARG A 2 -28.63 -32.76 17.71
CA ARG A 2 -30.08 -32.85 17.99
C ARG A 2 -30.83 -32.37 16.75
N LYS A 3 -31.41 -33.33 16.04
CA LYS A 3 -32.46 -33.14 15.03
C LYS A 3 -33.77 -32.87 15.78
N LEU A 4 -34.55 -31.90 15.33
CA LEU A 4 -36.00 -32.04 15.28
C LEU A 4 -36.51 -31.34 14.00
N ALA A 5 -36.98 -32.19 13.07
CA ALA A 5 -38.00 -31.89 12.07
C ALA A 5 -39.34 -31.64 12.81
N ARG A 6 -40.48 -31.22 12.25
CA ARG A 6 -41.11 -31.08 10.92
C ARG A 6 -42.39 -30.26 11.28
N ALA A 7 -43.02 -29.46 10.44
CA ALA A 7 -43.88 -29.85 9.34
C ALA A 7 -44.63 -28.59 8.89
N GLY A 8 -44.81 -28.43 7.58
CA GLY A 8 -45.71 -27.42 7.04
C GLY A 8 -47.16 -27.86 7.08
N SER A 9 -48.04 -26.90 6.79
CA SER A 9 -49.32 -27.07 6.10
C SER A 9 -49.75 -25.70 5.58
N GLY A 10 -49.90 -25.61 4.26
CA GLY A 10 -50.42 -24.41 3.61
C GLY A 10 -51.94 -24.34 3.70
N LEU A 11 -52.47 -23.13 3.53
CA LEU A 11 -53.79 -22.92 2.97
C LEU A 11 -53.79 -21.57 2.24
N ALA A 12 -54.14 -21.62 0.96
CA ALA A 12 -54.31 -20.47 0.08
C ALA A 12 -55.73 -19.92 0.18
N ILE A 13 -55.89 -18.59 0.18
CA ILE A 13 -57.11 -17.93 -0.29
C ILE A 13 -56.68 -16.68 -1.08
N ALA A 14 -57.07 -16.65 -2.35
CA ALA A 14 -57.03 -15.48 -3.22
C ALA A 14 -58.24 -14.58 -2.96
N ALA A 15 -58.08 -13.25 -3.12
CA ALA A 15 -58.81 -12.46 -4.13
C ALA A 15 -58.89 -10.95 -3.79
N THR A 16 -58.70 -10.16 -4.86
CA THR A 16 -59.35 -8.87 -5.18
C THR A 16 -58.72 -7.54 -4.73
N LEU A 17 -58.34 -6.77 -5.77
CA LEU A 17 -57.95 -5.34 -5.80
C LEU A 17 -59.06 -4.38 -5.33
N ILE A 18 -58.67 -3.27 -4.68
CA ILE A 18 -59.31 -1.93 -4.85
C ILE A 18 -58.23 -0.82 -4.73
N LEU A 19 -58.20 0.09 -5.71
CA LEU A 19 -57.46 1.37 -5.74
C LEU A 19 -57.97 2.34 -4.67
N SER A 20 -57.09 3.16 -4.08
CA SER A 20 -57.33 4.62 -3.93
C SER A 20 -56.16 5.37 -3.28
N ALA A 21 -56.11 6.65 -3.61
CA ALA A 21 -54.98 7.55 -3.58
C ALA A 21 -54.72 8.26 -2.24
N CYS A 22 -53.59 8.97 -2.23
CA CYS A 22 -53.27 10.16 -1.46
C CYS A 22 -53.01 10.05 0.05
N GLY A 23 -51.75 10.26 0.39
CA GLY A 23 -51.37 11.30 1.34
C GLY A 23 -51.28 10.86 2.79
N GLN A 24 -50.06 10.52 3.23
CA GLN A 24 -49.71 10.72 4.64
C GLN A 24 -48.20 10.92 4.81
N ALA A 25 -47.88 12.11 5.30
CA ALA A 25 -46.55 12.52 5.73
C ALA A 25 -46.01 11.54 6.77
N ARG A 26 -44.82 11.00 6.51
CA ARG A 26 -44.01 10.32 7.53
C ARG A 26 -42.77 11.16 7.81
N HIS A 27 -42.64 11.55 9.07
CA HIS A 27 -41.45 12.12 9.66
C HIS A 27 -40.21 11.32 9.25
N ILE A 28 -39.32 11.94 8.48
CA ILE A 28 -38.00 11.38 8.17
C ILE A 28 -37.05 11.83 9.28
N SER A 29 -36.56 10.86 10.04
CA SER A 29 -35.42 11.04 10.94
C SER A 29 -34.20 11.47 10.12
N PRO A 30 -33.49 12.57 10.43
CA PRO A 30 -32.29 12.93 9.68
C PRO A 30 -31.21 11.87 9.92
N ALA A 31 -30.69 11.29 8.84
CA ALA A 31 -29.54 10.40 8.87
C ALA A 31 -28.31 11.15 9.44
N PRO A 32 -27.37 10.46 10.13
CA PRO A 32 -26.14 11.07 10.57
C PRO A 32 -25.38 11.62 9.36
N ARG A 33 -25.02 12.89 9.46
CA ARG A 33 -24.28 13.63 8.45
C ARG A 33 -22.88 13.03 8.37
N THR A 34 -22.61 12.18 7.38
CA THR A 34 -21.24 11.82 7.02
C THR A 34 -20.54 13.10 6.58
N THR A 35 -19.67 13.63 7.43
CA THR A 35 -18.71 14.65 7.02
C THR A 35 -17.95 14.11 5.82
N PRO A 36 -17.97 14.79 4.66
CA PRO A 36 -17.14 14.38 3.54
C PRO A 36 -15.69 14.51 4.00
N THR A 37 -14.98 13.40 4.08
CA THR A 37 -13.52 13.39 4.16
C THR A 37 -13.04 14.10 2.89
N THR A 38 -12.47 15.29 3.04
CA THR A 38 -11.84 15.99 1.92
C THR A 38 -10.84 15.03 1.29
N PRO A 39 -11.00 14.63 0.01
CA PRO A 39 -9.99 13.81 -0.63
C PRO A 39 -8.71 14.64 -0.69
N THR A 40 -7.63 14.13 -0.10
CA THR A 40 -6.28 14.64 -0.36
C THR A 40 -6.12 14.72 -1.88
N PRO A 41 -5.71 15.87 -2.45
CA PRO A 41 -5.47 15.96 -3.88
C PRO A 41 -4.52 14.84 -4.30
N ALA A 42 -4.98 13.95 -5.17
CA ALA A 42 -4.14 12.88 -5.69
C ALA A 42 -3.03 13.55 -6.53
N THR A 43 -1.81 13.59 -6.00
CA THR A 43 -0.65 14.01 -6.77
C THR A 43 -0.44 13.00 -7.89
N MET A 44 -0.74 13.43 -9.12
CA MET A 44 -0.54 12.63 -10.33
C MET A 44 0.91 12.10 -10.39
N PRO A 45 1.13 10.81 -10.68
CA PRO A 45 2.47 10.28 -10.84
C PRO A 45 3.24 11.01 -11.94
N ARG A 46 4.50 11.36 -11.66
CA ARG A 46 5.42 11.98 -12.62
C ARG A 46 6.40 10.94 -13.13
N THR A 47 6.55 10.84 -14.46
CA THR A 47 7.59 9.99 -15.07
C THR A 47 8.89 10.78 -15.19
N LEU A 48 9.98 10.24 -14.64
CA LEU A 48 11.29 10.87 -14.53
C LEU A 48 12.40 9.84 -14.78
N SER A 49 13.63 10.30 -15.01
CA SER A 49 14.80 9.45 -14.80
C SER A 49 14.97 9.10 -13.31
N VAL A 50 15.77 8.07 -13.02
CA VAL A 50 16.05 7.62 -11.64
C VAL A 50 16.68 8.74 -10.81
N ASP A 51 17.63 9.49 -11.37
CA ASP A 51 18.33 10.56 -10.67
C ASP A 51 17.44 11.78 -10.44
N GLU A 52 16.61 12.15 -11.42
CA GLU A 52 15.63 13.23 -11.26
C GLU A 52 14.57 12.90 -10.21
N ALA A 53 14.13 11.64 -10.16
CA ALA A 53 13.25 11.14 -9.11
C ALA A 53 13.90 11.25 -7.73
N ALA A 54 15.17 10.84 -7.60
CA ALA A 54 15.90 10.94 -6.35
C ALA A 54 16.05 12.39 -5.88
N ALA A 55 16.43 13.30 -6.78
CA ALA A 55 16.53 14.72 -6.49
C ALA A 55 15.17 15.34 -6.13
N LEU A 56 14.07 14.89 -6.74
CA LEU A 56 12.72 15.34 -6.42
C LEU A 56 12.30 14.88 -5.03
N ILE A 57 12.48 13.60 -4.72
CA ILE A 57 12.14 13.04 -3.41
C ILE A 57 12.96 13.72 -2.31
N GLY A 58 14.28 13.88 -2.50
CA GLY A 58 15.17 14.49 -1.52
C GLY A 58 14.84 15.94 -1.17
N ARG A 59 14.36 16.73 -2.14
CA ARG A 59 13.96 18.13 -1.90
C ARG A 59 12.53 18.29 -1.38
N THR A 60 11.65 17.34 -1.67
CA THR A 60 10.23 17.46 -1.33
C THR A 60 9.91 16.84 0.02
N VAL A 61 10.47 15.67 0.34
CA VAL A 61 10.18 14.98 1.61
C VAL A 61 10.97 15.64 2.74
N THR A 62 10.24 16.28 3.66
CA THR A 62 10.82 17.05 4.78
C THR A 62 10.29 16.61 6.13
N GLY A 63 9.10 16.01 6.19
CA GLY A 63 8.45 15.57 7.43
C GLY A 63 9.05 14.29 8.02
N SER A 64 9.74 13.48 7.21
CA SER A 64 10.33 12.20 7.63
C SER A 64 11.85 12.16 7.41
N ARG A 65 12.58 11.55 8.36
CA ARG A 65 14.05 11.37 8.33
C ARG A 65 14.44 10.02 8.98
N PRO A 66 15.33 9.20 8.39
CA PRO A 66 16.03 9.45 7.14
C PRO A 66 15.10 9.35 5.92
N VAL A 67 15.50 9.96 4.80
CA VAL A 67 14.88 9.71 3.49
C VAL A 67 15.81 8.76 2.75
N LEU A 68 15.39 7.51 2.60
CA LEU A 68 16.13 6.46 1.90
C LEU A 68 15.67 6.33 0.45
N LEU A 69 16.55 5.82 -0.41
CA LEU A 69 16.22 5.28 -1.74
C LEU A 69 17.14 4.09 -2.08
N PRO A 70 16.70 3.13 -2.90
CA PRO A 70 17.57 2.07 -3.39
C PRO A 70 18.62 2.66 -4.33
N LYS A 71 19.87 2.20 -4.22
CA LYS A 71 20.98 2.66 -5.07
C LYS A 71 21.30 1.68 -6.21
N ALA A 72 20.92 0.41 -6.06
CA ALA A 72 21.09 -0.62 -7.08
C ALA A 72 19.88 -0.72 -8.02
N ILE A 73 19.43 0.42 -8.57
CA ILE A 73 18.39 0.41 -9.61
C ILE A 73 19.05 0.00 -10.94
N PRO A 74 18.51 -1.00 -11.67
CA PRO A 74 19.13 -1.40 -12.94
C PRO A 74 19.11 -0.27 -13.98
N VAL A 75 20.16 -0.22 -14.80
CA VAL A 75 20.31 0.77 -15.87
C VAL A 75 19.14 0.69 -16.86
N GLY A 76 18.69 1.85 -17.34
CA GLY A 76 17.61 1.96 -18.34
C GLY A 76 16.20 1.91 -17.75
N TYR A 77 16.06 1.85 -16.42
CA TYR A 77 14.76 1.96 -15.77
C TYR A 77 14.26 3.41 -15.75
N ILE A 78 12.95 3.58 -15.83
CA ILE A 78 12.26 4.85 -15.62
C ILE A 78 11.57 4.85 -14.26
N ALA A 79 11.42 6.03 -13.66
CA ALA A 79 10.77 6.21 -12.36
C ALA A 79 9.40 6.88 -12.53
N GLN A 80 8.34 6.29 -11.97
CA GLN A 80 7.07 6.97 -11.74
C GLN A 80 6.96 7.37 -10.27
N VAL A 81 6.83 8.66 -9.99
CA VAL A 81 6.92 9.23 -8.64
C VAL A 81 5.64 9.96 -8.26
N THR A 82 5.09 9.61 -7.11
CA THR A 82 4.15 10.43 -6.33
C THR A 82 4.87 10.84 -5.05
N VAL A 83 4.84 12.12 -4.70
CA VAL A 83 5.63 12.64 -3.58
C VAL A 83 4.93 13.81 -2.91
N SER A 84 5.04 13.86 -1.58
CA SER A 84 4.58 14.96 -0.73
C SER A 84 5.67 15.32 0.29
N ALA A 85 5.36 16.24 1.21
CA ALA A 85 6.28 16.56 2.31
C ALA A 85 6.45 15.39 3.30
N ASP A 86 5.47 14.50 3.39
CA ASP A 86 5.37 13.48 4.43
C ASP A 86 5.75 12.09 3.94
N ASP A 87 5.45 11.81 2.67
CA ASP A 87 5.53 10.50 2.03
C ASP A 87 6.02 10.56 0.58
N PHE A 88 6.36 9.39 0.06
CA PHE A 88 6.53 9.19 -1.37
C PHE A 88 6.27 7.74 -1.76
N GLN A 89 5.93 7.58 -3.03
CA GLN A 89 5.93 6.30 -3.72
C GLN A 89 6.72 6.48 -5.02
N VAL A 90 7.68 5.60 -5.25
CA VAL A 90 8.40 5.50 -6.52
C VAL A 90 8.31 4.09 -7.06
N THR A 91 7.86 3.97 -8.31
CA THR A 91 7.95 2.74 -9.08
C THR A 91 9.07 2.89 -10.10
N TYR A 92 10.06 2.01 -10.05
CA TYR A 92 11.06 1.86 -11.10
C TYR A 92 10.63 0.69 -12.00
N ALA A 93 10.54 0.91 -13.31
CA ALA A 93 10.13 -0.11 -14.26
C ALA A 93 11.13 -0.26 -15.40
N SER A 94 11.34 -1.50 -15.84
CA SER A 94 11.98 -1.79 -17.12
C SER A 94 11.11 -1.26 -18.27
N VAL A 95 11.73 -1.00 -19.43
CA VAL A 95 11.06 -0.44 -20.62
C VAL A 95 9.90 -1.34 -21.08
N ASP A 96 10.07 -2.66 -20.99
CA ASP A 96 9.05 -3.67 -21.34
C ASP A 96 8.01 -3.90 -20.21
N GLY A 97 8.19 -3.26 -19.05
CA GLY A 97 7.33 -3.39 -17.88
C GLY A 97 7.36 -4.74 -17.17
N SER A 98 8.22 -5.68 -17.61
CA SER A 98 8.31 -7.05 -17.08
C SER A 98 8.90 -7.10 -15.66
N ARG A 99 9.69 -6.09 -15.30
CA ARG A 99 10.37 -5.97 -14.01
C ARG A 99 10.03 -4.65 -13.37
N ARG A 100 9.60 -4.70 -12.10
CA ARG A 100 9.20 -3.52 -11.33
C ARG A 100 9.76 -3.55 -9.92
N ILE A 101 10.17 -2.38 -9.45
CA ILE A 101 10.58 -2.12 -8.07
C ILE A 101 9.64 -1.02 -7.56
N LEU A 102 8.87 -1.31 -6.52
CA LEU A 102 8.07 -0.35 -5.81
C LEU A 102 8.78 -0.02 -4.50
N PHE A 103 9.04 1.26 -4.26
CA PHE A 103 9.63 1.72 -3.01
C PHE A 103 8.86 2.90 -2.44
N GLU A 104 8.49 2.81 -1.18
CA GLU A 104 7.57 3.74 -0.53
C GLU A 104 8.07 4.12 0.85
N LEU A 105 7.92 5.40 1.19
CA LEU A 105 7.84 5.88 2.56
C LEU A 105 6.36 6.12 2.85
N GLY A 106 5.76 5.29 3.69
CA GLY A 106 4.33 5.31 3.97
C GLY A 106 3.85 4.00 4.59
N VAL A 107 2.60 3.98 5.05
CA VAL A 107 2.01 2.78 5.64
C VAL A 107 1.41 1.91 4.54
N ALA A 108 2.12 0.86 4.16
CA ALA A 108 1.65 -0.10 3.16
C ALA A 108 0.64 -1.09 3.76
N GLN A 109 -0.30 -1.56 2.93
CA GLN A 109 -1.25 -2.62 3.28
C GLN A 109 -1.24 -3.73 2.22
N PRO A 110 -0.15 -4.51 2.12
CA PRO A 110 -0.06 -5.56 1.12
C PRO A 110 -1.07 -6.69 1.40
N PRO A 111 -1.58 -7.37 0.35
CA PRO A 111 -2.41 -8.56 0.53
C PRO A 111 -1.60 -9.73 1.13
N PRO A 112 -2.26 -10.69 1.79
CA PRO A 112 -1.61 -11.92 2.24
C PRO A 112 -1.00 -12.71 1.06
N PRO A 113 -0.02 -13.59 1.32
CA PRO A 113 0.55 -14.41 0.27
C PRO A 113 -0.47 -15.41 -0.29
N GLN A 114 -0.19 -15.94 -1.48
CA GLN A 114 -0.94 -17.06 -2.04
C GLN A 114 -0.73 -18.34 -1.20
N PRO A 115 -1.52 -19.41 -1.41
CA PRO A 115 -1.38 -20.65 -0.62
C PRO A 115 0.01 -21.29 -0.67
N ASP A 116 0.75 -21.12 -1.77
CA ASP A 116 2.13 -21.59 -1.91
C ASP A 116 3.16 -20.53 -1.50
N GLY A 117 2.75 -19.31 -1.19
CA GLY A 117 3.60 -18.23 -0.74
C GLY A 117 4.00 -18.36 0.73
N THR A 118 4.83 -17.43 1.18
CA THR A 118 5.39 -17.45 2.54
C THR A 118 5.45 -16.05 3.12
N GLN A 119 5.29 -15.95 4.42
CA GLN A 119 5.45 -14.72 5.18
C GLN A 119 6.27 -15.04 6.44
N SER A 120 7.24 -14.18 6.76
CA SER A 120 8.16 -14.39 7.87
C SER A 120 8.64 -13.06 8.44
N TYR A 121 9.09 -13.08 9.70
CA TYR A 121 9.78 -11.95 10.31
C TYR A 121 11.28 -12.20 10.31
N GLN A 122 12.06 -11.21 9.89
CA GLN A 122 13.51 -11.30 9.87
C GLN A 122 14.20 -10.01 10.30
N ARG A 123 15.50 -10.09 10.61
CA ARG A 123 16.29 -8.91 10.93
C ARG A 123 16.67 -8.18 9.66
N PHE A 124 16.31 -6.91 9.57
CA PHE A 124 16.70 -6.03 8.47
C PHE A 124 17.01 -4.65 9.04
N ARG A 125 18.18 -4.09 8.67
CA ARG A 125 18.62 -2.76 9.13
C ARG A 125 18.50 -2.55 10.65
N GLY A 126 18.78 -3.59 11.42
CA GLY A 126 18.76 -3.56 12.89
C GLY A 126 17.38 -3.74 13.54
N VAL A 127 16.30 -3.78 12.76
CA VAL A 127 14.92 -3.96 13.25
C VAL A 127 14.33 -5.31 12.82
N THR A 128 13.18 -5.68 13.38
CA THR A 128 12.37 -6.79 12.90
C THR A 128 11.50 -6.30 11.76
N ALA A 129 11.64 -6.91 10.58
CA ALA A 129 10.91 -6.57 9.37
C ALA A 129 10.02 -7.73 8.93
N LEU A 130 8.87 -7.40 8.34
CA LEU A 130 7.99 -8.36 7.69
C LEU A 130 8.50 -8.60 6.27
N TYR A 131 8.79 -9.86 5.93
CA TYR A 131 9.16 -10.28 4.59
C TYR A 131 8.16 -11.29 4.06
N GLN A 132 7.73 -11.09 2.82
CA GLN A 132 6.77 -11.95 2.17
C GLN A 132 7.19 -12.26 0.74
N VAL A 133 7.02 -13.51 0.35
CA VAL A 133 7.05 -13.99 -1.03
C VAL A 133 5.64 -14.40 -1.40
N ASP A 134 5.04 -13.76 -2.39
CA ASP A 134 3.63 -13.96 -2.72
C ASP A 134 3.32 -15.38 -3.20
N SER A 135 4.21 -15.97 -3.98
CA SER A 135 4.10 -17.34 -4.49
C SER A 135 5.51 -17.88 -4.71
N GLN A 136 5.73 -19.19 -4.51
CA GLN A 136 7.04 -19.79 -4.73
C GLN A 136 7.28 -20.12 -6.21
N SER A 137 6.24 -20.04 -7.06
CA SER A 137 6.32 -20.31 -8.49
C SER A 137 5.50 -19.29 -9.32
N PRO A 138 6.13 -18.50 -10.21
CA PRO A 138 7.54 -18.55 -10.59
C PRO A 138 8.47 -17.99 -9.50
N PRO A 139 9.78 -18.30 -9.52
CA PRO A 139 10.75 -17.74 -8.57
C PRO A 139 10.94 -16.23 -8.72
N THR A 140 10.29 -15.61 -9.71
CA THR A 140 10.25 -14.16 -9.96
C THR A 140 8.94 -13.50 -9.56
N SER A 141 8.10 -14.21 -8.80
CA SER A 141 6.87 -13.68 -8.18
C SER A 141 7.15 -12.43 -7.35
N ARG A 142 6.08 -11.68 -7.04
CA ARG A 142 6.19 -10.52 -6.17
C ARG A 142 6.73 -10.92 -4.81
N ARG A 143 7.64 -10.12 -4.27
CA ARG A 143 8.04 -10.20 -2.87
C ARG A 143 8.27 -8.82 -2.30
N PHE A 144 8.15 -8.68 -0.99
CA PHE A 144 8.37 -7.41 -0.33
C PHE A 144 9.03 -7.56 1.03
N ILE A 145 9.62 -6.45 1.49
CA ILE A 145 9.98 -6.21 2.87
C ILE A 145 9.32 -4.91 3.35
N ASP A 146 8.74 -4.96 4.55
CA ASP A 146 8.09 -3.86 5.25
C ASP A 146 8.75 -3.70 6.62
N TRP A 147 9.18 -2.48 6.95
CA TRP A 147 9.88 -2.23 8.20
C TRP A 147 9.75 -0.78 8.67
N GLY A 148 10.01 -0.60 9.96
CA GLY A 148 10.20 0.69 10.59
C GLY A 148 11.67 1.06 10.64
N GLU A 149 12.14 1.96 9.76
CA GLU A 149 13.51 2.46 9.81
C GLU A 149 13.71 3.32 11.07
N PRO A 150 14.78 3.12 11.84
CA PRO A 150 15.11 4.02 12.95
C PRO A 150 15.18 5.48 12.48
N GLY A 151 14.40 6.35 13.10
CA GLY A 151 14.30 7.74 12.68
C GLY A 151 13.05 8.43 13.21
N MET A 152 12.72 9.55 12.56
CA MET A 152 11.57 10.39 12.85
C MET A 152 10.63 10.38 11.66
N ALA A 153 9.44 9.83 11.84
CA ALA A 153 8.37 9.88 10.84
C ALA A 153 7.60 11.19 10.93
N SER A 154 7.00 11.60 9.81
CA SER A 154 6.05 12.71 9.83
C SER A 154 4.88 12.40 10.77
N PRO A 155 4.47 13.36 11.64
CA PRO A 155 3.27 13.21 12.46
C PRO A 155 2.00 12.95 11.65
N ASN A 156 1.95 13.38 10.38
CA ASN A 156 0.79 13.19 9.50
C ASN A 156 0.56 11.74 9.11
N LEU A 157 1.60 10.88 9.23
CA LEU A 157 1.49 9.44 8.99
C LEU A 157 0.73 8.70 10.09
N GLN A 158 0.45 9.35 11.23
CA GLN A 158 -0.35 8.79 12.34
C GLN A 158 0.16 7.44 12.89
N ILE A 159 1.46 7.20 12.76
CA ILE A 159 2.13 6.05 13.36
C ILE A 159 2.73 6.43 14.70
N LYS A 160 2.85 5.45 15.59
CA LYS A 160 3.51 5.69 16.88
C LYS A 160 5.03 5.80 16.70
N PRO A 161 5.71 6.73 17.40
CA PRO A 161 7.15 6.96 17.23
C PRO A 161 8.03 5.73 17.40
N GLU A 162 7.64 4.77 18.26
CA GLU A 162 8.38 3.53 18.49
C GLU A 162 8.47 2.61 17.26
N TYR A 163 7.62 2.83 16.24
CA TYR A 163 7.66 2.09 14.98
C TYR A 163 8.64 2.70 13.96
N GLY A 164 9.26 3.85 14.22
CA GLY A 164 10.20 4.48 13.28
C GLY A 164 9.54 5.00 12.00
N VAL A 165 10.32 5.20 10.93
CA VAL A 165 9.85 5.67 9.61
C VAL A 165 9.38 4.47 8.80
N PRO A 166 8.12 4.43 8.32
CA PRO A 166 7.58 3.25 7.67
C PRO A 166 8.08 3.19 6.23
N TYR A 167 8.75 2.09 5.90
CA TYR A 167 9.28 1.84 4.57
C TYR A 167 8.79 0.50 4.03
N PHE A 168 8.43 0.52 2.76
CA PHE A 168 8.01 -0.66 2.03
C PHE A 168 8.80 -0.78 0.72
N LEU A 169 9.40 -1.94 0.49
CA LEU A 169 10.07 -2.28 -0.76
C LEU A 169 9.45 -3.56 -1.32
N SER A 170 8.92 -3.50 -2.53
CA SER A 170 8.43 -4.67 -3.27
C SER A 170 9.12 -4.79 -4.62
N THR A 171 9.37 -6.01 -5.07
CA THR A 171 9.82 -6.27 -6.45
C THR A 171 8.92 -7.29 -7.13
N GLN A 172 8.81 -7.19 -8.46
CA GLN A 172 8.13 -8.14 -9.34
C GLN A 172 9.04 -8.42 -10.54
N GLY A 173 9.22 -9.68 -10.91
CA GLY A 173 10.10 -10.06 -12.02
C GLY A 173 11.58 -10.20 -11.63
N PHE A 174 11.90 -10.20 -10.34
CA PHE A 174 13.26 -10.35 -9.80
C PHE A 174 13.37 -11.70 -9.10
N ALA A 175 14.54 -12.35 -9.06
CA ALA A 175 14.80 -13.46 -8.15
C ALA A 175 15.07 -12.94 -6.72
N GLU A 176 15.09 -13.84 -5.73
CA GLU A 176 15.34 -13.48 -4.33
C GLU A 176 16.70 -12.78 -4.13
N ALA A 177 17.77 -13.30 -4.73
CA ALA A 177 19.09 -12.69 -4.62
C ALA A 177 19.11 -11.25 -5.14
N GLU A 178 18.43 -10.98 -6.26
CA GLU A 178 18.32 -9.64 -6.84
C GLU A 178 17.47 -8.71 -5.96
N PHE A 179 16.39 -9.23 -5.35
CA PHE A 179 15.63 -8.48 -4.35
C PHE A 179 16.53 -8.03 -3.20
N TRP A 180 17.34 -8.94 -2.64
CA TRP A 180 18.23 -8.59 -1.54
C TRP A 180 19.36 -7.65 -1.95
N GLN A 181 19.84 -7.72 -3.18
CA GLN A 181 20.78 -6.73 -3.71
C GLN A 181 20.15 -5.32 -3.71
N ILE A 182 18.90 -5.19 -4.16
CA ILE A 182 18.18 -3.90 -4.14
C ILE A 182 17.93 -3.45 -2.70
N ALA A 183 17.41 -4.32 -1.83
CA ALA A 183 17.10 -4.01 -0.44
C ALA A 183 18.35 -3.58 0.35
N ASN A 184 19.48 -4.26 0.16
CA ASN A 184 20.73 -3.93 0.84
C ASN A 184 21.44 -2.71 0.25
N SER A 185 20.99 -2.22 -0.92
CA SER A 185 21.52 -1.00 -1.53
C SER A 185 20.90 0.29 -0.98
N LEU A 186 19.91 0.20 -0.09
CA LEU A 186 19.22 1.37 0.46
C LEU A 186 20.21 2.31 1.16
N GLY A 187 20.20 3.56 0.74
CA GLY A 187 21.00 4.62 1.36
C GLY A 187 20.26 5.95 1.38
N PRO A 188 20.71 6.90 2.22
CA PRO A 188 20.14 8.24 2.25
C PRO A 188 20.12 8.89 0.86
N VAL A 189 19.09 9.65 0.57
CA VAL A 189 19.15 10.63 -0.53
C VAL A 189 20.17 11.69 -0.12
N ALA A 190 21.04 12.08 -1.06
CA ALA A 190 21.94 13.19 -0.80
C ALA A 190 21.08 14.41 -0.39
N GLY A 191 21.36 14.97 0.78
CA GLY A 191 20.70 16.21 1.20
C GLY A 191 20.99 17.32 0.19
N PRO A 192 20.19 18.40 0.16
CA PRO A 192 20.59 19.57 -0.62
C PRO A 192 21.99 19.98 -0.17
N SER A 193 22.93 20.05 -1.11
CA SER A 193 24.25 20.66 -0.88
C SER A 193 23.99 22.05 -0.29
N SER A 194 24.42 22.25 0.97
CA SER A 194 24.37 23.56 1.62
C SER A 194 25.38 24.51 0.97
#